data_AF-A0AAV4HGG1-F1
#
_entry.id   AF-A0AAV4HGG1-F1
#
_cell.length_a   1.000
_cell.length_b   1.000
_cell.length_c   1.000
_cell.angle_alpha   90.00
_cell.angle_beta   90.00
_cell.angle_gamma   90.00
#
_symmetry.space_group_name_H-M   'P 1'
#
loop_
_entity.id
_entity.type
_entity.pdbx_description
1 polymer ?
#
loop_
_entity_poly.entity_id
_entity_poly.type
_entity_poly.pdbx_seq_one_letter_code
_entity_poly.pdbx_strand_id
1 'polypeptide(L)' 'MSENDSWPGQLIHQAALYNNEELLLCVLQGDERVNIDSQDICGRTAVYTAVSNDSLQCLHILLDNGGE' A
#
# COMPACT_ATOMS: atom_id res chain seq x y z
N MET A 1 -9.90 8.82 -20.26
CA MET A 1 -9.16 8.36 -19.07
C MET A 1 -9.24 6.86 -19.12
N SER A 2 -8.18 6.22 -19.59
CA SER A 2 -8.19 4.82 -20.01
C SER A 2 -8.22 3.91 -18.78
N GLU A 3 -9.06 2.88 -18.80
CA GLU A 3 -9.33 1.92 -17.73
C GLU A 3 -8.14 1.00 -17.37
N ASN A 4 -6.89 1.45 -17.48
CA ASN A 4 -5.73 0.56 -17.35
C ASN A 4 -4.51 1.16 -16.62
N ASP A 5 -4.69 2.19 -15.78
CA ASP A 5 -3.63 2.67 -14.87
C ASP A 5 -3.53 1.81 -13.59
N SER A 6 -3.83 0.51 -13.68
CA SER A 6 -3.55 -0.39 -12.56
C SER A 6 -2.09 -0.79 -12.59
N TRP A 7 -1.38 -0.46 -11.52
CA TRP A 7 0.04 -0.73 -11.35
C TRP A 7 0.26 -1.60 -10.10
N PRO A 8 1.39 -2.32 -10.01
CA PRO A 8 1.61 -3.29 -8.93
C PRO A 8 1.55 -2.66 -7.55
N GLY A 9 0.76 -3.21 -6.62
CA GLY A 9 0.66 -2.66 -5.26
C GLY A 9 -0.20 -1.40 -5.14
N GLN A 10 -0.95 -1.04 -6.19
CA GLN A 10 -1.92 0.06 -6.15
C GLN A 10 -2.91 -0.07 -4.99
N LEU A 11 -3.42 -1.27 -4.72
CA LEU A 11 -4.37 -1.51 -3.62
C LEU A 11 -3.72 -1.29 -2.26
N ILE A 12 -2.44 -1.64 -2.12
CA ILE A 12 -1.65 -1.42 -0.90
C ILE A 12 -1.50 0.08 -0.63
N HIS A 13 -1.24 0.88 -1.68
CA HIS A 13 -1.18 2.34 -1.55
C HIS A 13 -2.53 2.95 -1.23
N GLN A 14 -3.61 2.45 -1.84
CA GLN A 14 -4.96 2.94 -1.53
C GLN A 14 -5.33 2.62 -0.08
N ALA A 15 -5.02 1.43 0.42
CA ALA A 15 -5.25 1.08 1.81
C ALA A 15 -4.45 2.01 2.75
N ALA A 16 -3.16 2.24 2.45
CA ALA A 16 -2.31 3.18 3.19
C ALA A 16 -2.82 4.63 3.15
N LEU A 17 -3.30 5.10 1.99
CA LEU A 17 -3.82 6.47 1.80
C LEU A 17 -5.05 6.76 2.65
N TYR A 18 -5.92 5.76 2.83
CA TYR A 18 -7.17 5.89 3.58
C TYR A 18 -7.09 5.29 4.99
N ASN A 19 -5.91 4.86 5.43
CA ASN A 19 -5.70 4.13 6.67
C ASN A 19 -6.65 2.92 6.85
N ASN A 20 -6.94 2.21 5.76
CA ASN A 20 -7.88 1.09 5.75
C ASN A 20 -7.14 -0.23 6.05
N GLU A 21 -7.03 -0.55 7.34
CA GLU A 21 -6.37 -1.76 7.84
C GLU A 21 -7.00 -3.06 7.32
N GLU A 22 -8.32 -3.12 7.20
CA GLU A 22 -9.04 -4.32 6.77
C GLU A 22 -8.71 -4.66 5.32
N LEU A 23 -8.74 -3.64 4.46
CA LEU A 23 -8.33 -3.79 3.06
C LEU A 23 -6.86 -4.20 2.97
N LEU A 24 -5.97 -3.52 3.71
CA LEU A 24 -4.54 -3.81 3.68
C LEU A 24 -4.26 -5.26 4.07
N LEU A 25 -4.86 -5.75 5.16
CA LEU A 25 -4.70 -7.13 5.62
C LEU A 25 -5.24 -8.13 4.59
N CYS A 26 -6.40 -7.85 3.98
CA CYS A 26 -6.97 -8.69 2.94
C CYS A 26 -6.04 -8.79 1.72
N VAL A 27 -5.46 -7.66 1.28
CA VAL A 27 -4.53 -7.59 0.15
C VAL A 27 -3.23 -8.34 0.46
N LEU A 28 -2.66 -8.16 1.67
CA LEU A 28 -1.42 -8.82 2.09
C LEU A 28 -1.57 -10.33 2.36
N GLN A 29 -2.78 -10.84 2.50
CA GLN A 29 -3.05 -12.28 2.56
C GLN A 29 -3.05 -12.95 1.17
N GLY A 30 -3.14 -12.16 0.10
CA GLY A 30 -3.16 -12.64 -1.29
C GLY A 30 -1.82 -12.49 -2.02
N ASP A 31 -1.87 -12.67 -3.33
CA ASP A 31 -0.70 -12.58 -4.22
C ASP A 31 -0.12 -11.17 -4.32
N GLU A 32 -0.94 -10.15 -4.04
CA GLU A 32 -0.52 -8.73 -4.02
C GLU A 32 0.55 -8.45 -2.95
N ARG A 33 0.75 -9.33 -1.96
CA ARG A 33 1.82 -9.20 -0.97
C ARG A 33 3.21 -9.06 -1.62
N VAL A 34 3.42 -9.67 -2.78
CA VAL A 34 4.71 -9.55 -3.52
C VAL A 34 5.03 -8.11 -3.92
N ASN A 35 4.01 -7.23 -3.94
CA ASN A 35 4.08 -5.84 -4.35
C ASN A 35 4.16 -4.86 -3.16
N ILE A 36 4.49 -5.31 -1.94
CA ILE A 36 4.49 -4.47 -0.73
C ILE A 36 5.40 -3.23 -0.86
N ASP A 37 6.54 -3.36 -1.56
CA ASP A 37 7.50 -2.27 -1.82
C ASP A 37 7.40 -1.70 -3.23
N SER A 38 6.36 -2.08 -3.99
CA SER A 38 6.16 -1.51 -5.32
C SER A 38 6.00 0.00 -5.20
N GLN A 39 6.52 0.72 -6.18
CA GLN A 39 6.46 2.18 -6.20
C GLN A 39 5.30 2.65 -7.05
N ASP A 40 4.62 3.70 -6.60
CA ASP A 40 3.64 4.41 -7.40
C ASP A 40 4.28 5.16 -8.58
N ILE A 41 3.45 5.82 -9.39
CA ILE A 41 3.90 6.60 -10.55
C ILE A 41 4.86 7.75 -10.21
N CYS A 42 4.98 8.12 -8.93
CA CYS A 42 5.89 9.14 -8.42
C CYS A 42 7.14 8.55 -7.74
N GLY A 43 7.32 7.23 -7.75
CA GLY A 43 8.45 6.56 -7.10
C GLY A 43 8.28 6.38 -5.58
N ARG A 44 7.06 6.49 -5.06
CA ARG A 44 6.77 6.40 -3.61
C ARG A 44 6.29 5.01 -3.25
N THR A 45 6.68 4.50 -2.08
CA THR A 45 6.16 3.24 -1.54
C THR A 45 4.89 3.44 -0.72
N ALA A 46 4.23 2.35 -0.36
CA ALA A 46 3.05 2.40 0.50
C ALA A 46 3.40 2.92 1.90
N VAL A 47 4.62 2.66 2.39
CA VAL A 47 5.14 3.20 3.65
C VAL A 47 5.22 4.72 3.59
N TYR A 48 5.79 5.30 2.52
CA TYR A 48 5.79 6.74 2.31
C TYR A 48 4.36 7.30 2.38
N THR A 49 3.43 6.64 1.68
CA THR A 49 2.03 7.07 1.63
C THR A 49 1.38 7.06 3.01
N ALA A 50 1.62 6.02 3.81
CA ALA A 50 1.09 5.92 5.17
C ALA A 50 1.65 7.03 6.08
N VAL A 51 2.96 7.29 6.03
CA VAL A 51 3.60 8.37 6.81
C VAL A 51 3.06 9.74 6.42
N SER A 52 2.94 10.02 5.10
CA SER A 52 2.48 11.34 4.63
C SER A 52 1.02 11.64 4.97
N ASN A 53 0.21 10.62 5.25
CA ASN A 53 -1.22 10.73 5.56
C ASN A 53 -1.56 10.39 7.03
N ASP A 54 -0.56 10.29 7.90
CA ASP A 54 -0.74 9.93 9.32
C ASP A 54 -1.57 8.64 9.53
N SER A 55 -1.40 7.69 8.61
CA SER A 55 -2.14 6.43 8.57
C SER A 55 -1.43 5.37 9.41
N LEU A 56 -1.42 5.59 10.72
CA LEU A 56 -0.58 4.86 11.69
C LEU A 56 -0.85 3.35 11.71
N GLN A 57 -2.11 2.93 11.58
CA GLN A 57 -2.48 1.51 11.59
C GLN A 57 -1.91 0.80 10.37
N CYS A 58 -2.09 1.38 9.17
CA CYS A 58 -1.50 0.83 7.96
C CYS A 58 0.03 0.89 7.98
N LEU A 59 0.62 1.96 8.53
CA LEU A 59 2.07 2.07 8.70
C LEU A 59 2.62 0.90 9.52
N HIS A 60 2.02 0.60 10.67
CA HIS A 60 2.44 -0.52 11.50
C HIS A 60 2.31 -1.86 10.76
N ILE A 61 1.18 -2.11 10.09
CA ILE A 61 0.98 -3.34 9.33
C ILE A 61 2.02 -3.49 8.21
N LEU A 62 2.32 -2.41 7.47
CA LEU A 62 3.32 -2.44 6.40
C LEU A 62 4.71 -2.80 6.93
N LEU A 63 5.15 -2.11 7.99
CA LEU A 63 6.46 -2.35 8.60
C LEU A 63 6.57 -3.76 9.20
N ASP A 64 5.52 -4.25 9.87
CA ASP A 64 5.49 -5.61 10.43
C ASP A 64 5.53 -6.70 9.34
N ASN A 65 5.10 -6.37 8.12
CA ASN A 65 5.17 -7.26 6.96
C ASN A 65 6.43 -7.06 6.11
N GLY A 66 7.36 -6.20 6.54
CA GLY A 66 8.65 -5.98 5.91
C GLY A 66 8.68 -4.91 4.82
N GLY A 67 7.64 -4.07 4.73
CA GLY A 67 7.62 -2.95 3.78
C GLY A 67 8.55 -1.81 4.21
N GLU A 68 9.16 -1.12 3.24
CA GLU A 68 10.09 0.01 3.45
C GLU A 68 9.81 1.29 2.63
#